data_AF-A0A0B1S1U2-F1
#
_entry.id   AF-A0A0B1S1U2-F1
#
_cell.length_a   1.000
_cell.length_b   1.000
_cell.length_c   1.000
_cell.angle_alpha   90.00
_cell.angle_beta   90.00
_cell.angle_gamma   90.00
#
_symmetry.space_group_name_H-M   'P 1'
#
loop_
_entity.id
_entity.type
_entity.pdbx_description
1 polymer ?
#
loop_
_entity_poly.entity_id
_entity_poly.type
_entity_poly.pdbx_seq_one_letter_code
_entity_poly.pdbx_strand_id
1 'polypeptide(L)'
;MKDWQEIDSLYRKNGVYLAESAQILQRLVQYEIPGLKKQINKAEQTLADSVKKEKDYLKQAEDGKKLYEKELQRIGIQGHALRAELLALAADLPSFFSKITDDVIHLKEARDYYINFRNYIHQNKKLSTKVLPLLTLLIEKGPGLTAFEFKYGTAPTRVEPPSFDLLLKEDKKASEDDEIDFGDDAIDFGDDAEIDLSVAEADIDVVADTSG
;
A
#
# COMPACT_ATOMS: atom_id res chain seq x y z
N MET A 1 46.99 -51.02 32.79
CA MET A 1 47.54 -51.20 31.41
C MET A 1 47.22 -52.59 30.84
N LYS A 2 47.26 -53.67 31.63
CA LYS A 2 46.88 -55.03 31.18
C LYS A 2 45.42 -55.16 30.74
N ASP A 3 44.48 -54.52 31.45
CA ASP A 3 43.04 -54.67 31.18
C ASP A 3 42.65 -54.11 29.79
N TRP A 4 43.23 -52.96 29.40
CA TRP A 4 43.02 -52.39 28.06
C TRP A 4 43.60 -53.26 26.94
N GLN A 5 44.73 -53.92 27.18
CA GLN A 5 45.34 -54.85 26.23
C GLN A 5 44.50 -56.13 26.09
N GLU A 6 43.88 -56.59 27.18
CA GLU A 6 42.95 -57.71 27.17
C GLU A 6 41.66 -57.38 26.41
N ILE A 7 41.10 -56.17 26.61
CA ILE A 7 39.93 -55.69 25.86
C ILE A 7 40.24 -55.61 24.35
N ASP A 8 41.37 -55.03 23.95
CA ASP A 8 41.77 -54.98 22.54
C ASP A 8 42.00 -56.39 21.95
N SER A 9 42.61 -57.30 22.73
CA SER A 9 42.76 -58.70 22.34
C SER A 9 41.41 -59.38 22.10
N LEU A 10 40.43 -59.18 23.00
CA LEU A 10 39.08 -59.76 22.88
C LEU A 10 38.28 -59.13 21.73
N TYR A 11 38.43 -57.83 21.50
CA TYR A 11 37.78 -57.11 20.40
C TYR A 11 38.32 -57.52 19.02
N ARG A 12 39.60 -57.89 18.94
CA ARG A 12 40.23 -58.46 17.74
C ARG A 12 39.94 -59.94 17.54
N LYS A 13 39.72 -60.67 18.63
CA LYS A 13 39.41 -62.10 18.62
C LYS A 13 38.15 -62.34 17.80
N ASN A 14 38.20 -63.32 16.90
CA ASN A 14 37.10 -63.67 15.98
C ASN A 14 36.61 -62.53 15.07
N GLY A 15 37.38 -61.43 14.94
CA GLY A 15 37.03 -60.33 14.03
C GLY A 15 35.84 -59.47 14.46
N VAL A 16 35.52 -59.39 15.75
CA VAL A 16 34.37 -58.61 16.26
C VAL A 16 34.44 -57.14 15.82
N TYR A 17 35.62 -56.51 15.90
CA TYR A 17 35.84 -55.15 15.38
C TYR A 17 35.45 -54.95 13.91
N LEU A 18 35.67 -55.98 13.09
CA LEU A 18 35.36 -55.94 11.66
C LEU A 18 33.85 -56.07 11.44
N ALA A 19 33.18 -56.91 12.23
CA ALA A 19 31.73 -57.07 12.20
C ALA A 19 31.01 -55.77 12.61
N GLU A 20 31.47 -55.11 13.67
CA GLU A 20 30.93 -53.81 14.10
C GLU A 20 31.19 -52.73 13.04
N SER A 21 32.41 -52.66 12.50
CA SER A 21 32.74 -51.73 11.41
C SER A 21 31.87 -51.96 10.18
N ALA A 22 31.58 -53.22 9.82
CA ALA A 22 30.70 -53.58 8.72
C ALA A 22 29.24 -53.18 8.99
N GLN A 23 28.76 -53.34 10.23
CA GLN A 23 27.42 -52.91 10.62
C GLN A 23 27.27 -51.39 10.56
N ILE A 24 28.27 -50.63 11.04
CA ILE A 24 28.29 -49.16 10.94
C ILE A 24 28.32 -48.73 9.47
N LEU A 25 29.16 -49.36 8.65
CA LEU A 25 29.24 -49.09 7.22
C LEU A 25 27.90 -49.38 6.53
N GLN A 26 27.24 -50.49 6.87
CA GLN A 26 25.91 -50.82 6.34
C GLN A 26 24.90 -49.74 6.69
N ARG A 27 24.86 -49.26 7.94
CA ARG A 27 23.96 -48.18 8.36
C ARG A 27 24.24 -46.88 7.59
N LEU A 28 25.51 -46.51 7.45
CA LEU A 28 25.93 -45.32 6.73
C LEU A 28 25.48 -45.35 5.26
N VAL A 29 25.70 -46.48 4.59
CA VAL A 29 25.37 -46.63 3.16
C VAL A 29 23.87 -46.73 2.92
N GLN A 30 23.13 -47.45 3.78
CA GLN A 30 21.72 -47.73 3.56
C GLN A 30 20.78 -46.61 4.04
N TYR A 31 21.16 -45.86 5.08
CA TYR A 31 20.24 -44.92 5.74
C TYR A 31 20.81 -43.51 5.84
N GLU A 32 22.01 -43.34 6.38
CA GLU A 32 22.57 -42.00 6.68
C GLU A 32 22.86 -41.23 5.39
N ILE A 33 23.62 -41.82 4.45
CA ILE A 33 23.96 -41.16 3.19
C ILE A 33 22.69 -40.82 2.38
N PRO A 34 21.72 -41.74 2.20
CA PRO A 34 20.46 -41.40 1.56
C PRO A 34 19.65 -40.32 2.29
N GLY A 35 19.63 -40.34 3.63
CA GLY A 35 18.96 -39.33 4.46
C GLY A 35 19.56 -37.94 4.27
N LEU A 36 20.89 -37.84 4.37
CA LEU A 36 21.64 -36.61 4.13
C LEU A 36 21.44 -36.09 2.70
N LYS A 37 21.46 -36.97 1.69
CA LYS A 37 21.17 -36.58 0.31
C LYS A 37 19.78 -35.96 0.15
N LYS A 38 18.75 -36.54 0.79
CA LYS A 38 17.40 -35.98 0.77
C LYS A 38 17.34 -34.60 1.44
N GLN A 39 18.03 -34.44 2.58
CA GLN A 39 18.09 -33.15 3.28
C GLN A 39 18.79 -32.09 2.43
N ILE A 40 19.92 -32.43 1.79
CA ILE A 40 20.64 -31.55 0.87
C ILE A 40 19.73 -31.11 -0.27
N ASN A 41 19.06 -32.05 -0.95
CA ASN A 41 18.15 -31.71 -2.05
C ASN A 41 17.01 -30.78 -1.60
N LYS A 42 16.44 -30.98 -0.40
CA LYS A 42 15.40 -30.11 0.16
C LYS A 42 15.95 -28.70 0.46
N ALA A 43 17.16 -28.61 0.99
CA ALA A 43 17.83 -27.35 1.27
C ALA A 43 18.17 -26.60 -0.04
N GLU A 44 18.67 -27.29 -1.06
CA GLU A 44 18.95 -26.74 -2.39
C GLU A 44 17.68 -26.20 -3.05
N GLN A 45 16.56 -26.94 -2.98
CA GLN A 45 15.28 -26.49 -3.49
C GLN A 45 14.80 -25.23 -2.77
N THR A 46 14.87 -25.22 -1.43
CA THR A 46 14.46 -24.08 -0.60
C THR A 46 15.32 -22.84 -0.87
N LEU A 47 16.63 -23.05 -1.08
CA LEU A 47 17.56 -21.99 -1.47
C LEU A 47 17.18 -21.39 -2.83
N ALA A 48 16.93 -22.23 -3.83
CA ALA A 48 16.53 -21.78 -5.17
C ALA A 48 15.23 -20.96 -5.13
N ASP A 49 14.24 -21.41 -4.35
CA ASP A 49 12.98 -20.70 -4.16
C ASP A 49 13.17 -19.36 -3.42
N SER A 50 14.07 -19.33 -2.43
CA SER A 50 14.38 -18.09 -1.68
C SER A 50 15.09 -17.05 -2.56
N VAL A 51 16.07 -17.46 -3.37
CA VAL A 51 16.74 -16.58 -4.34
C VAL A 51 15.76 -16.03 -5.37
N LYS A 52 14.81 -16.86 -5.83
CA LYS A 52 13.75 -16.41 -6.73
C LYS A 52 12.85 -15.36 -6.06
N LYS A 53 12.40 -15.63 -4.83
CA LYS A 53 11.57 -14.69 -4.04
C LYS A 53 12.27 -13.37 -3.79
N GLU A 54 13.56 -13.39 -3.44
CA GLU A 54 14.37 -12.19 -3.25
C GLU A 54 14.34 -11.31 -4.50
N LYS A 55 14.58 -11.90 -5.67
CA LYS A 55 14.52 -11.19 -6.95
C LYS A 55 13.13 -10.62 -7.24
N ASP A 56 12.08 -11.38 -6.95
CA ASP A 56 10.70 -10.95 -7.17
C ASP A 56 10.33 -9.78 -6.24
N TYR A 57 10.74 -9.81 -4.96
CA TYR A 57 10.53 -8.72 -4.00
C TYR A 57 11.32 -7.47 -4.35
N LEU A 58 12.58 -7.60 -4.79
CA LEU A 58 13.37 -6.46 -5.27
C LEU A 58 12.69 -5.78 -6.46
N LYS A 59 12.20 -6.56 -7.42
CA LYS A 59 11.45 -6.03 -8.56
C LYS A 59 10.16 -5.34 -8.11
N GLN A 60 9.40 -5.96 -7.21
CA GLN A 60 8.18 -5.38 -6.66
C GLN A 60 8.43 -4.07 -5.93
N ALA A 61 9.51 -3.97 -5.16
CA ALA A 61 9.91 -2.74 -4.47
C ALA A 61 10.28 -1.62 -5.47
N GLU A 62 11.04 -1.94 -6.52
CA GLU A 62 11.34 -0.99 -7.59
C GLU A 62 10.10 -0.52 -8.35
N ASP A 63 9.20 -1.43 -8.69
CA ASP A 63 7.95 -1.11 -9.40
C ASP A 63 7.03 -0.26 -8.50
N GLY A 64 6.94 -0.57 -7.21
CA GLY A 64 6.23 0.23 -6.22
C GLY A 64 6.80 1.65 -6.09
N LYS A 65 8.13 1.79 -6.05
CA LYS A 65 8.80 3.09 -6.03
C LYS A 65 8.52 3.91 -7.29
N LYS A 66 8.63 3.30 -8.48
CA LYS A 66 8.32 3.97 -9.75
C LYS A 66 6.87 4.42 -9.83
N LEU A 67 5.93 3.59 -9.35
CA LEU A 67 4.52 3.94 -9.30
C LEU A 67 4.30 5.14 -8.38
N TYR A 68 4.90 5.12 -7.19
CA TYR A 68 4.82 6.23 -6.24
C TYR A 68 5.36 7.53 -6.84
N GLU A 69 6.55 7.50 -7.45
CA GLU A 69 7.14 8.68 -8.11
C GLU A 69 6.28 9.21 -9.27
N LYS A 70 5.68 8.31 -10.06
CA LYS A 70 4.74 8.69 -11.13
C LYS A 70 3.50 9.39 -10.58
N GLU A 71 2.97 8.90 -9.47
CA GLU A 71 1.80 9.49 -8.81
C GLU A 71 2.13 10.86 -8.19
N LEU A 72 3.31 11.01 -7.57
CA LEU A 72 3.81 12.31 -7.09
C LEU A 72 3.91 13.33 -8.24
N GLN A 73 4.48 12.93 -9.38
CA GLN A 73 4.56 13.79 -10.58
C GLN A 73 3.17 14.14 -11.14
N ARG A 74 2.23 13.19 -11.15
CA ARG A 74 0.86 13.42 -11.63
C ARG A 74 0.13 14.46 -10.79
N ILE A 75 0.34 14.45 -9.47
CA ILE A 75 -0.27 15.39 -8.54
C ILE A 75 0.52 16.70 -8.46
N GLY A 76 1.79 16.70 -8.89
CA GLY A 76 2.65 17.88 -8.90
C GLY A 76 3.32 18.18 -7.56
N ILE A 77 3.54 17.14 -6.75
CA ILE A 77 4.10 17.24 -5.39
C ILE A 77 5.46 16.53 -5.30
N GLN A 78 6.30 16.91 -4.34
CA GLN A 78 7.66 16.37 -4.18
C GLN A 78 7.69 15.13 -3.29
N GLY A 79 6.73 14.98 -2.37
CA GLY A 79 6.59 13.81 -1.50
C GLY A 79 7.45 13.84 -0.23
N HIS A 80 8.01 15.00 0.18
CA HIS A 80 8.79 15.10 1.42
C HIS A 80 7.86 15.18 2.65
N ALA A 81 6.78 15.96 2.55
CA ALA A 81 5.76 16.07 3.58
C ALA A 81 4.38 15.92 2.93
N LEU A 82 4.04 14.68 2.54
CA LEU A 82 2.90 14.37 1.68
C LEU A 82 1.60 15.06 2.12
N ARG A 83 1.28 14.99 3.42
CA ARG A 83 0.07 15.59 3.98
C ARG A 83 0.09 17.11 3.87
N ALA A 84 1.19 17.75 4.26
CA ALA A 84 1.34 19.21 4.16
C ALA A 84 1.30 19.70 2.71
N GLU A 85 1.97 18.99 1.79
CA GLU A 85 1.99 19.32 0.35
C GLU A 85 0.59 19.19 -0.27
N LEU A 86 -0.16 18.14 0.06
CA LEU A 86 -1.55 17.97 -0.38
C LEU A 86 -2.47 19.07 0.17
N LEU A 87 -2.31 19.44 1.45
CA LEU A 87 -3.09 20.53 2.06
C LEU A 87 -2.75 21.88 1.43
N ALA A 88 -1.49 22.15 1.12
CA ALA A 88 -1.07 23.36 0.42
C ALA A 88 -1.68 23.42 -0.99
N LEU A 89 -1.68 22.31 -1.74
CA LEU A 89 -2.32 22.23 -3.05
C LEU A 89 -3.84 22.49 -2.97
N ALA A 90 -4.50 21.94 -1.95
CA ALA A 90 -5.92 22.20 -1.69
C ALA A 90 -6.18 23.67 -1.30
N ALA A 91 -5.24 24.30 -0.59
CA ALA A 91 -5.33 25.71 -0.20
C ALA A 91 -5.13 26.69 -1.37
N ASP A 92 -4.47 26.30 -2.45
CA ASP A 92 -4.34 27.12 -3.67
C ASP A 92 -5.60 27.08 -4.56
N LEU A 93 -6.45 26.05 -4.41
CA LEU A 93 -7.64 25.85 -5.23
C LEU A 93 -8.64 27.03 -5.24
N PRO A 94 -8.93 27.72 -4.11
CA PRO A 94 -9.76 28.93 -4.12
C PRO A 94 -9.16 30.05 -4.97
N SER A 95 -7.84 30.20 -4.97
CA SER A 95 -7.13 31.21 -5.78
C SER A 95 -7.31 30.91 -7.27
N PHE A 96 -7.21 29.63 -7.65
CA PHE A 96 -7.45 29.15 -9.00
C PHE A 96 -8.89 29.42 -9.47
N PHE A 97 -9.89 29.13 -8.63
CA PHE A 97 -11.29 29.42 -8.97
C PHE A 97 -11.60 30.91 -9.06
N SER A 98 -10.94 31.75 -8.27
CA SER A 98 -11.06 33.21 -8.41
C SER A 98 -10.61 33.66 -9.81
N LYS A 99 -9.45 33.19 -10.28
CA LYS A 99 -8.94 33.52 -11.62
C LYS A 99 -9.90 33.09 -12.73
N ILE A 100 -10.43 31.88 -12.66
CA ILE A 100 -11.43 31.40 -13.63
C ILE A 100 -12.67 32.29 -13.62
N THR A 101 -13.13 32.69 -12.43
CA THR A 101 -14.30 33.53 -12.31
C THR A 101 -14.04 34.92 -12.90
N ASP A 102 -12.85 35.47 -12.70
CA ASP A 102 -12.43 36.74 -13.30
C ASP A 102 -12.43 36.64 -14.84
N ASP A 103 -11.90 35.54 -15.39
CA ASP A 103 -11.96 35.28 -16.84
C ASP A 103 -13.41 35.18 -17.35
N VAL A 104 -14.28 34.55 -16.58
CA VAL A 104 -15.70 34.38 -16.90
C VAL A 104 -16.46 35.72 -16.93
N ILE A 105 -16.05 36.71 -16.14
CA ILE A 105 -16.68 38.04 -16.13
C ILE A 105 -16.56 38.72 -17.51
N HIS A 106 -15.47 38.47 -18.25
CA HIS A 106 -15.30 39.02 -19.59
C HIS A 106 -16.33 38.51 -20.61
N LEU A 107 -16.94 37.33 -20.37
CA LEU A 107 -17.98 36.78 -21.25
C LEU A 107 -19.34 37.50 -21.09
N LYS A 108 -19.47 38.41 -20.12
CA LYS A 108 -20.71 39.15 -19.86
C LYS A 108 -21.22 39.89 -21.09
N GLU A 109 -20.33 40.59 -21.81
CA GLU A 109 -20.71 41.39 -22.99
C GLU A 109 -21.23 40.52 -24.13
N ALA A 110 -20.55 39.40 -24.42
CA ALA A 110 -20.98 38.43 -25.43
C ALA A 110 -22.33 37.80 -25.08
N ARG A 111 -22.55 37.50 -23.79
CA ARG A 111 -23.81 36.98 -23.28
C ARG A 111 -24.94 38.01 -23.42
N ASP A 112 -24.70 39.26 -23.07
CA ASP A 112 -25.69 40.34 -23.17
C ASP A 112 -26.02 40.65 -24.64
N TYR A 113 -25.03 40.62 -25.53
CA TYR A 113 -25.26 40.71 -26.98
C TYR A 113 -26.19 39.60 -27.46
N TYR A 114 -25.95 38.35 -27.08
CA TYR A 114 -26.80 37.22 -27.48
C TYR A 114 -28.23 37.35 -26.94
N ILE A 115 -28.41 37.82 -25.70
CA ILE A 115 -29.73 38.07 -25.12
C ILE A 115 -30.48 39.16 -25.91
N ASN A 116 -29.80 40.26 -26.23
CA ASN A 116 -30.38 41.36 -27.00
C ASN A 116 -30.73 40.91 -28.42
N PHE A 117 -29.85 40.16 -29.08
CA PHE A 117 -30.10 39.58 -30.41
C PHE A 117 -31.31 38.63 -30.39
N ARG A 118 -31.40 37.74 -29.40
CA ARG A 118 -32.54 36.84 -29.21
C ARG A 118 -33.85 37.62 -29.03
N ASN A 119 -33.84 38.64 -28.17
CA ASN A 119 -35.01 39.48 -27.93
C ASN A 119 -35.47 40.22 -29.19
N TYR A 120 -34.52 40.70 -30.00
CA TYR A 120 -34.78 41.35 -31.28
C TYR A 120 -35.47 40.39 -32.28
N ILE A 121 -34.92 39.19 -32.49
CA ILE A 121 -35.47 38.19 -33.41
C ILE A 121 -36.89 37.74 -32.99
N HIS A 122 -37.13 37.63 -31.68
CA HIS A 122 -38.41 37.20 -31.15
C HIS A 122 -39.40 38.33 -30.86
N GLN A 123 -39.12 39.57 -31.30
CA GLN A 123 -40.00 40.74 -31.12
C GLN A 123 -40.41 40.95 -29.65
N ASN A 124 -39.48 40.77 -28.72
CA ASN A 124 -39.72 40.86 -27.26
C ASN A 124 -40.78 39.90 -26.70
N LYS A 125 -41.14 38.82 -27.40
CA LYS A 125 -41.93 37.74 -26.78
C LYS A 125 -41.09 37.06 -25.69
N LYS A 126 -41.66 36.88 -24.50
CA LYS A 126 -40.99 36.19 -23.39
C LYS A 126 -40.82 34.70 -23.73
N LEU A 127 -39.59 34.26 -24.01
CA LEU A 127 -39.28 32.83 -24.07
C LEU A 127 -39.04 32.27 -22.67
N SER A 128 -39.60 31.10 -22.39
CA SER A 128 -39.53 30.42 -21.08
C SER A 128 -38.10 29.99 -20.69
N THR A 129 -37.22 29.75 -21.68
CA THR A 129 -35.87 29.21 -21.43
C THR A 129 -34.88 30.30 -21.00
N LYS A 130 -34.30 30.12 -19.80
CA LYS A 130 -33.16 30.91 -19.30
C LYS A 130 -31.91 30.64 -20.12
N VAL A 131 -31.25 31.69 -20.59
CA VAL A 131 -29.99 31.59 -21.36
C VAL A 131 -28.83 31.44 -20.38
N LEU A 132 -28.04 30.37 -20.54
CA LEU A 132 -26.81 30.11 -19.78
C LEU A 132 -26.96 30.42 -18.27
N PRO A 133 -27.83 29.67 -17.56
CA PRO A 133 -28.16 29.97 -16.17
C PRO A 133 -26.94 29.90 -15.24
N LEU A 134 -26.04 28.95 -15.46
CA LEU A 134 -24.79 28.82 -14.68
C LEU A 134 -23.87 30.03 -14.89
N LEU A 135 -23.67 30.45 -16.15
CA LEU A 135 -22.84 31.62 -16.48
C LEU A 135 -23.41 32.89 -15.86
N THR A 136 -24.74 33.04 -15.88
CA THR A 136 -25.42 34.19 -15.25
C THR A 136 -25.17 34.21 -13.74
N LEU A 137 -25.30 33.06 -13.07
CA LEU A 137 -25.04 32.95 -11.63
C LEU A 137 -23.56 33.20 -11.28
N LEU A 138 -22.61 32.71 -12.09
CA LEU A 138 -21.18 32.97 -11.91
C LEU A 138 -20.83 34.45 -12.06
N ILE A 139 -21.40 35.14 -13.04
CA ILE A 139 -21.18 36.60 -13.23
C ILE A 139 -21.78 37.40 -12.07
N GLU A 140 -22.92 36.99 -11.52
CA GLU A 140 -23.59 37.70 -10.43
C GLU A 140 -22.97 37.47 -9.04
N LYS A 141 -22.56 36.23 -8.75
CA LYS A 141 -22.08 35.80 -7.41
C LYS A 141 -20.57 35.62 -7.31
N GLY A 142 -19.89 35.51 -8.43
CA GLY A 142 -18.44 35.35 -8.47
C GLY A 142 -17.96 34.04 -7.84
N PRO A 143 -16.77 34.04 -7.19
CA PRO A 143 -16.10 32.82 -6.70
C PRO A 143 -16.80 32.21 -5.47
N GLY A 144 -17.74 32.92 -4.86
CA GLY A 144 -18.53 32.44 -3.72
C GLY A 144 -19.75 31.61 -4.10
N LEU A 145 -19.99 31.33 -5.39
CA LEU A 145 -21.15 30.56 -5.83
C LEU A 145 -21.09 29.12 -5.30
N THR A 146 -22.13 28.72 -4.58
CA THR A 146 -22.22 27.36 -4.04
C THR A 146 -23.02 26.43 -4.95
N ALA A 147 -22.70 25.13 -4.94
CA ALA A 147 -23.50 24.12 -5.65
C ALA A 147 -24.96 24.08 -5.16
N PHE A 148 -25.18 24.46 -3.89
CA PHE A 148 -26.51 24.60 -3.31
C PHE A 148 -27.31 25.72 -3.98
N GLU A 149 -26.72 26.92 -4.15
CA GLU A 149 -27.36 28.04 -4.85
C GLU A 149 -27.69 27.69 -6.30
N PHE A 150 -26.82 26.97 -7.00
CA PHE A 150 -27.10 26.53 -8.36
C PHE A 150 -28.29 25.57 -8.44
N LYS A 151 -28.40 24.64 -7.49
CA LYS A 151 -29.45 23.61 -7.49
C LYS A 151 -30.80 24.11 -6.99
N TYR A 152 -30.80 24.96 -5.96
CA TYR A 152 -32.02 25.38 -5.25
C TYR A 152 -32.37 26.85 -5.44
N GLY A 153 -31.52 27.65 -6.08
CA GLY A 153 -31.75 29.07 -6.33
C GLY A 153 -31.81 29.94 -5.07
N THR A 154 -31.43 29.39 -3.91
CA THR A 154 -31.45 30.06 -2.61
C THR A 154 -30.07 30.01 -1.96
N ALA A 155 -29.69 31.09 -1.28
CA ALA A 155 -28.40 31.17 -0.60
C ALA A 155 -28.37 30.20 0.61
N PRO A 156 -27.28 29.47 0.83
CA PRO A 156 -27.14 28.60 1.99
C PRO A 156 -27.07 29.41 3.28
N THR A 157 -27.56 28.83 4.38
CA THR A 157 -27.56 29.45 5.72
C THR A 157 -26.15 29.69 6.25
N ARG A 158 -25.21 28.79 5.95
CA ARG A 158 -23.79 28.89 6.35
C ARG A 158 -22.93 28.06 5.40
N VAL A 159 -21.76 28.59 5.04
CA VAL A 159 -20.71 27.87 4.31
C VAL A 159 -19.53 27.70 5.26
N GLU A 160 -19.12 26.46 5.51
CA GLU A 160 -17.98 26.15 6.38
C GLU A 160 -16.79 25.73 5.51
N PRO A 161 -15.74 26.56 5.39
CA PRO A 161 -14.55 26.17 4.67
C PRO A 161 -13.73 25.17 5.51
N PRO A 162 -13.03 24.22 4.85
CA PRO A 162 -12.10 23.34 5.54
C PRO A 162 -10.99 24.16 6.22
N SER A 163 -10.69 23.84 7.48
CA SER A 163 -9.69 24.55 8.29
C SER A 163 -8.28 23.98 8.06
N PHE A 164 -7.63 24.42 6.98
CA PHE A 164 -6.29 23.95 6.59
C PHE A 164 -5.22 24.21 7.67
N ASP A 165 -5.31 25.32 8.40
CA ASP A 165 -4.34 25.70 9.46
C ASP A 165 -4.33 24.77 10.68
N LEU A 166 -5.47 24.16 11.01
CA LEU A 166 -5.55 23.19 12.12
C LEU A 166 -4.91 21.86 11.70
N LEU A 167 -5.15 21.45 10.45
CA LEU A 167 -4.63 20.21 9.89
C LEU A 167 -3.11 20.24 9.67
N LEU A 168 -2.55 21.41 9.35
CA LEU A 168 -1.10 21.62 9.20
C LEU A 168 -0.34 21.68 10.56
N LYS A 169 -1.03 22.00 11.66
CA LYS A 169 -0.43 22.08 13.01
C LYS A 169 -0.32 20.73 13.71
N GLU A 170 -1.23 19.80 13.43
CA GLU A 170 -1.17 18.42 13.95
C GLU A 170 0.11 17.71 13.49
N ASP A 171 0.54 17.92 12.25
CA ASP A 171 1.73 17.27 11.69
C ASP A 171 3.03 17.66 12.40
N LYS A 172 3.14 18.89 12.93
CA LYS A 172 4.31 19.33 13.70
C LYS A 172 4.43 18.66 15.07
N LYS A 173 3.31 18.23 15.65
CA LYS A 173 3.31 17.51 16.93
C LYS A 173 3.67 16.03 16.77
N ALA A 174 3.31 15.41 15.66
CA ALA A 174 3.64 14.01 15.40
C ALA A 174 5.14 13.80 15.14
N SER A 175 5.82 14.77 14.51
CA SER A 175 7.24 14.64 14.16
C SER A 175 8.23 14.70 15.33
N GLU A 176 7.82 15.13 16.53
CA GLU A 176 8.71 15.19 17.71
C GLU A 176 8.71 13.89 18.55
N ASP A 177 7.71 13.01 18.39
CA ASP A 177 7.51 11.81 19.24
C ASP A 177 7.55 10.47 18.47
N ASP A 178 7.70 10.45 17.14
CA ASP A 178 7.72 9.22 16.34
C ASP A 178 9.13 8.55 16.31
N GLU A 179 9.69 8.28 17.49
CA GLU A 179 10.71 7.24 17.63
C GLU A 179 9.99 5.89 17.63
N ILE A 180 10.00 5.19 16.49
CA ILE A 180 9.44 3.84 16.40
C ILE A 180 10.34 2.92 17.24
N ASP A 181 9.88 2.60 18.45
CA ASP A 181 10.46 1.58 19.33
C ASP A 181 10.25 0.20 18.70
N PHE A 182 11.22 -0.23 17.89
CA PHE A 182 11.36 -1.63 17.52
C PHE A 182 11.86 -2.37 18.76
N GLY A 183 10.93 -2.61 19.70
CA GLY A 183 11.22 -3.16 21.01
C GLY A 183 12.34 -4.20 20.95
N ASP A 184 13.36 -3.98 21.79
CA ASP A 184 14.40 -4.95 22.15
C ASP A 184 13.81 -6.12 22.98
N ASP A 185 12.58 -6.54 22.66
CA ASP A 185 12.03 -7.80 23.11
C ASP A 185 12.76 -8.87 22.31
N ALA A 186 13.91 -9.28 22.86
CA ALA A 186 14.57 -10.53 22.53
C ALA A 186 13.48 -11.60 22.37
N ILE A 187 13.27 -12.02 21.13
CA ILE A 187 12.35 -13.10 20.80
C ILE A 187 12.86 -14.33 21.55
N ASP A 188 12.20 -14.65 22.66
CA ASP A 188 12.42 -15.86 23.45
C ASP A 188 11.93 -17.04 22.62
N PHE A 189 12.84 -17.58 21.80
CA PHE A 189 12.67 -18.91 21.23
C PHE A 189 12.83 -19.90 22.38
N GLY A 190 11.74 -20.07 23.14
CA GLY A 190 11.64 -20.99 24.25
C GLY A 190 12.28 -22.34 23.90
N ASP A 191 13.21 -22.71 24.76
CA ASP A 191 13.99 -23.93 24.74
C ASP A 191 13.08 -25.17 24.65
N ASP A 192 13.44 -26.09 23.75
CA ASP A 192 12.93 -27.47 23.59
C ASP A 192 11.40 -27.69 23.60
N ALA A 193 10.75 -27.45 22.45
CA ALA A 193 9.61 -28.26 22.04
C ALA A 193 9.91 -28.88 20.66
N GLU A 194 10.08 -30.21 20.63
CA GLU A 194 10.12 -30.99 19.40
C GLU A 194 8.92 -30.60 18.51
N ILE A 195 9.21 -29.95 17.38
CA ILE A 195 8.21 -29.66 16.35
C ILE A 195 7.86 -31.00 15.69
N ASP A 196 6.77 -31.63 16.15
CA ASP A 196 6.19 -32.78 15.49
C ASP A 196 5.56 -32.35 14.15
N LEU A 197 6.26 -32.62 13.05
CA LEU A 197 5.78 -32.43 11.68
C LEU A 197 4.91 -33.62 11.21
N SER A 198 4.09 -34.20 12.09
CA SER A 198 3.04 -35.10 11.67
C SER A 198 1.91 -34.25 11.05
N VAL A 199 1.67 -34.48 9.76
CA VAL A 199 0.67 -33.76 8.96
C VAL A 199 -0.71 -34.14 9.49
N ALA A 200 -1.24 -33.38 10.44
CA ALA A 200 -2.66 -33.34 10.70
C ALA A 200 -3.30 -32.56 9.55
N GLU A 201 -4.10 -33.28 8.76
CA GLU A 201 -4.93 -32.76 7.69
C GLU A 201 -5.79 -31.62 8.24
N ALA A 202 -5.40 -30.38 7.98
CA ALA A 202 -6.19 -29.21 8.34
C ALA A 202 -7.37 -29.15 7.37
N ASP A 203 -8.55 -29.54 7.84
CA ASP A 203 -9.82 -29.31 7.15
C ASP A 203 -10.06 -27.80 7.09
N ILE A 204 -9.71 -27.19 5.95
CA ILE A 204 -10.01 -25.79 5.67
C ILE A 204 -11.45 -25.74 5.19
N ASP A 205 -12.38 -25.42 6.09
CA ASP A 205 -13.77 -25.18 5.72
C ASP A 205 -13.84 -23.87 4.92
N VAL A 206 -13.98 -24.01 3.60
CA VAL A 206 -14.15 -22.88 2.68
C VAL A 206 -15.57 -22.35 2.86
N VAL A 207 -15.74 -21.35 3.71
CA VAL A 207 -17.00 -20.59 3.79
C VAL A 207 -17.14 -19.73 2.54
N ALA A 208 -17.71 -20.31 1.49
CA ALA A 208 -18.19 -19.56 0.34
C ALA A 208 -19.45 -18.79 0.77
N ASP A 209 -19.39 -17.46 0.72
CA ASP A 209 -20.54 -16.58 0.89
C ASP A 209 -21.50 -16.80 -0.28
N THR A 210 -22.51 -17.64 -0.08
CA THR A 210 -23.66 -17.74 -0.97
C THR A 210 -24.77 -16.84 -0.45
N SER A 211 -24.67 -15.56 -0.79
CA SER A 211 -25.74 -14.59 -0.67
C SER A 211 -25.88 -13.84 -2.01
N GLY A 212 -26.62 -14.46 -2.92
CA GLY A 212 -27.27 -13.77 -4.04
C GLY A 212 -28.62 -13.21 -3.64
#